data_AF-A0A934DGI6-F1
#
_entry.id   AF-A0A934DGI6-F1
#
_cell.length_a   1.000
_cell.length_b   1.000
_cell.length_c   1.000
_cell.angle_alpha   90.00
_cell.angle_beta   90.00
_cell.angle_gamma   90.00
#
_symmetry.space_group_name_H-M   'P 1'
#
loop_
_entity.id
_entity.type
_entity.pdbx_description
1 polymer ?
#
loop_
_entity_poly.entity_id
_entity_poly.type
_entity_poly.pdbx_seq_one_letter_code
_entity_poly.pdbx_strand_id
1 'polypeptide(L)' 'MAKAIRIERLPEPARIELYDFYEFLVKKYVPVVTKTSSDHEAKKLFFKNLAARTFSLPANYTFDRNELHER' A
#
# COMPACT_ATOMS: atom_id res chain seq x y z
N MET A 1 -0.83 -31.53 -17.25
CA MET A 1 -1.99 -32.02 -16.46
C MET A 1 -1.70 -31.72 -14.99
N ALA A 2 -2.49 -30.87 -14.33
CA ALA A 2 -2.31 -30.60 -12.91
C ALA A 2 -2.73 -31.83 -12.10
N LYS A 3 -1.80 -32.40 -11.33
CA LYS A 3 -2.08 -33.55 -10.46
C LYS A 3 -2.83 -33.02 -9.23
N ALA A 4 -4.06 -33.47 -9.02
CA ALA A 4 -4.84 -33.06 -7.86
C ALA A 4 -4.20 -33.64 -6.58
N ILE A 5 -3.68 -32.77 -5.71
CA ILE A 5 -3.11 -33.15 -4.42
C ILE A 5 -4.24 -33.19 -3.40
N ARG A 6 -4.47 -34.34 -2.78
CA ARG A 6 -5.45 -34.50 -1.68
C ARG A 6 -4.77 -34.19 -0.36
N ILE A 7 -4.82 -32.92 0.05
CA ILE A 7 -4.14 -32.41 1.25
C ILE A 7 -4.65 -33.11 2.52
N GLU A 8 -5.90 -33.58 2.53
CA GLU A 8 -6.50 -34.25 3.70
C GLU A 8 -5.85 -35.61 4.01
N ARG A 9 -5.15 -36.21 3.05
CA ARG A 9 -4.48 -37.51 3.20
C ARG A 9 -3.06 -37.41 3.73
N LEU A 10 -2.57 -36.19 3.95
CA LEU A 10 -1.22 -35.98 4.44
C LEU A 10 -1.15 -36.24 5.96
N PRO A 11 -0.02 -36.75 6.46
CA PRO A 11 0.25 -36.81 7.90
C PRO A 11 0.09 -35.43 8.54
N GLU A 12 -0.35 -35.40 9.81
CA GLU A 12 -0.46 -34.17 10.61
C GLU A 12 0.75 -33.22 10.46
N PRO A 13 2.01 -33.66 10.64
CA PRO A 13 3.16 -32.76 10.52
C PRO A 13 3.28 -32.11 9.14
N ALA A 14 2.96 -32.84 8.08
CA ALA A 14 3.03 -32.33 6.72
C ALA A 14 1.93 -31.29 6.41
N ARG A 15 0.76 -31.40 7.07
CA ARG A 15 -0.31 -30.40 6.95
C ARG A 15 0.05 -29.10 7.66
N ILE A 16 0.69 -29.21 8.84
CA ILE A 16 1.20 -28.05 9.58
C ILE A 16 2.26 -27.32 8.73
N GLU A 17 3.23 -28.05 8.18
CA GLU A 17 4.28 -27.45 7.36
C GLU A 17 3.75 -26.77 6.09
N LEU A 18 2.73 -27.35 5.45
CA LEU A 18 2.06 -26.71 4.30
C LEU A 18 1.33 -25.42 4.70
N TYR A 19 0.73 -25.40 5.89
CA TYR A 19 0.06 -24.21 6.41
C TYR A 19 1.08 -23.10 6.72
N ASP A 20 2.19 -23.43 7.38
CA ASP A 20 3.28 -22.50 7.66
C ASP A 20 3.88 -21.93 6.37
N PHE A 21 4.06 -22.80 5.37
CA PHE A 21 4.55 -22.38 4.06
C PHE A 21 3.56 -21.45 3.35
N TYR A 22 2.26 -21.72 3.45
CA TYR A 22 1.22 -20.83 2.94
C TYR A 22 1.27 -19.45 3.63
N GLU A 23 1.37 -19.40 4.95
CA GLU A 23 1.50 -18.13 5.69
C GLU A 23 2.74 -17.35 5.26
N PHE A 24 3.86 -18.04 5.08
CA PHE A 24 5.09 -17.43 4.56
C PHE A 24 4.87 -16.84 3.16
N LEU A 25 4.21 -17.56 2.25
CA LEU A 25 3.94 -17.07 0.91
C LEU A 25 3.03 -15.85 0.92
N VAL A 26 1.99 -15.86 1.77
CA VAL A 26 1.10 -14.72 1.96
C VAL A 26 1.91 -13.51 2.44
N LYS A 27 2.72 -13.67 3.49
CA LYS A 27 3.53 -12.57 4.04
C LYS A 27 4.58 -12.03 3.07
N LYS A 28 5.18 -12.91 2.26
CA LYS A 28 6.31 -12.55 1.38
C LYS A 28 5.88 -12.00 0.04
N TYR A 29 4.79 -12.51 -0.52
CA TYR A 29 4.41 -12.24 -1.91
C TYR A 29 3.06 -11.55 -2.08
N VAL A 30 2.18 -11.56 -1.07
CA VAL A 30 0.99 -10.71 -1.13
C VAL A 30 1.47 -9.29 -0.79
N PRO A 31 1.49 -8.35 -1.76
CA PRO A 31 1.80 -6.97 -1.45
C PRO A 31 0.84 -6.53 -0.36
N VAL A 32 1.34 -5.84 0.67
CA VAL A 32 0.57 -5.32 1.80
C VAL A 32 -0.49 -4.33 1.29
N VAL A 33 -1.57 -4.87 0.73
CA VAL A 33 -2.82 -4.20 0.38
C VAL A 33 -3.91 -4.73 1.31
N THR A 34 -3.52 -5.24 2.47
CA THR A 34 -4.35 -5.08 3.66
C THR A 34 -4.36 -3.57 3.95
N LYS A 35 -5.34 -2.89 3.34
CA LYS A 35 -5.83 -1.57 3.74
C LYS A 35 -6.21 -1.68 5.22
N THR A 36 -5.23 -1.56 6.11
CA THR A 36 -5.50 -1.31 7.51
C THR A 36 -6.07 0.09 7.59
N SER A 37 -7.05 0.30 8.45
CA SER A 37 -7.65 1.62 8.71
C SER A 37 -6.60 2.70 9.03
N SER A 38 -5.38 2.30 9.43
CA SER A 38 -4.23 3.18 9.63
C SER A 38 -3.71 3.85 8.36
N ASP A 39 -3.93 3.28 7.18
CA ASP A 39 -3.41 3.80 5.92
C ASP A 39 -4.22 5.03 5.44
N HIS A 40 -5.51 5.07 5.78
CA HIS A 40 -6.37 6.23 5.56
C HIS A 40 -6.01 7.39 6.51
N GLU A 41 -5.72 7.07 7.78
CA GLU A 41 -5.26 8.05 8.77
C GLU A 41 -3.84 8.56 8.47
N ALA A 42 -2.94 7.70 8.00
CA ALA A 42 -1.59 8.10 7.57
C ALA A 42 -1.64 9.06 6.37
N LYS A 43 -2.49 8.78 5.37
CA LYS A 43 -2.72 9.70 4.24
C LYS A 43 -3.33 11.02 4.70
N LYS A 44 -4.32 10.98 5.60
CA LYS A 44 -4.95 12.19 6.14
C LYS A 44 -3.95 13.05 6.92
N LEU A 45 -3.08 12.43 7.72
CA LEU A 45 -2.01 13.12 8.44
C LEU A 45 -0.97 13.70 7.47
N PHE A 46 -0.61 12.97 6.41
CA PHE A 46 0.28 13.46 5.36
C PHE A 46 -0.30 14.72 4.67
N PHE A 47 -1.56 14.69 4.22
CA PHE A 47 -2.18 15.85 3.58
C PHE A 47 -2.40 17.02 4.53
N LYS A 48 -2.67 16.77 5.82
CA LYS A 48 -2.74 17.81 6.84
C LYS A 48 -1.38 18.50 7.05
N ASN A 49 -0.31 17.71 7.12
CA ASN A 49 1.06 18.24 7.24
C ASN A 49 1.50 18.98 5.97
N LEU A 50 1.08 18.50 4.79
CA LEU A 50 1.30 19.17 3.52
C LEU A 50 0.58 20.51 3.50
N ALA A 51 -0.71 20.55 3.83
CA ALA A 51 -1.50 21.78 3.89
C ALA A 51 -0.91 22.82 4.85
N ALA A 52 -0.35 22.39 5.99
CA ALA A 52 0.32 23.27 6.95
C ALA A 52 1.67 23.82 6.45
N ARG A 53 2.26 23.20 5.43
CA ARG A 53 3.59 23.55 4.89
C ARG A 53 3.56 24.09 3.46
N THR A 54 2.44 23.92 2.75
CA THR A 54 2.27 24.48 1.41
C THR A 54 1.91 25.94 1.49
N PHE A 55 2.59 26.73 0.67
CA PHE A 55 2.30 28.13 0.43
C PHE A 55 0.84 28.25 -0.04
N SER A 56 -0.01 28.98 0.71
CA SER A 56 -1.34 29.33 0.24
C SER A 56 -1.18 30.38 -0.86
N LEU A 57 -1.54 30.03 -2.09
CA LEU A 57 -1.58 31.01 -3.16
C LEU A 57 -2.63 32.08 -2.82
N PRO A 58 -2.31 33.37 -2.96
CA PRO A 58 -3.28 34.45 -2.79
C PRO A 58 -4.53 34.21 -3.64
N ALA A 59 -5.70 34.66 -3.17
CA ALA A 59 -6.97 34.47 -3.90
C ALA A 59 -6.96 35.13 -5.30
N ASN A 60 -6.09 36.11 -5.51
CA ASN A 60 -5.85 36.79 -6.77
C ASN A 60 -4.62 36.28 -7.54
N TYR A 61 -4.04 35.14 -7.15
CA TYR A 61 -2.93 34.54 -7.89
C TYR A 61 -3.41 34.14 -9.28
N THR A 62 -2.81 34.75 -10.29
CA THR A 62 -3.00 34.38 -11.70
C THR A 62 -1.66 33.87 -12.20
N PHE A 63 -1.67 32.67 -12.79
CA PHE A 63 -0.47 32.07 -13.35
C PHE A 63 -0.13 32.80 -14.67
N ASP A 64 0.82 33.73 -14.62
CA ASP A 64 1.34 34.40 -15.81
C ASP A 64 2.57 33.64 -16.36
N ARG A 65 2.43 33.08 -17.55
CA ARG A 65 3.53 32.36 -18.23
C ARG A 65 4.65 33.30 -18.65
N ASN A 66 4.37 34.58 -18.84
CA ASN A 66 5.37 35.57 -19.27
C ASN A 66 6.33 35.92 -18.13
N GLU A 67 5.84 35.99 -16.89
CA GLU A 67 6.67 36.27 -15.70
C GLU A 67 7.70 35.17 -15.42
N LEU A 68 7.43 33.93 -15.88
CA LEU A 68 8.33 32.77 -15.68
C LEU A 68 9.59 32.85 -16.56
N HIS A 69 9.53 33.56 -17.69
CA HIS A 69 10.62 33.65 -18.67
C HIS A 69 11.59 34.82 -18.40
N GLU A 70 11.28 35.69 -17.45
CA GLU A 70 12.09 36.86 -17.05
C GLU A 70 13.02 36.56 -15.85
N ARG A 71 13.15 35.29 -15.42
CA ARG A 71 14.04 34.85 -14.32
C ARG A 71 15.32 34.17 -14.81
#